data_AF-A0A132NPC7-F1
#
_entry.id   AF-A0A132NPC7-F1
#
_cell.length_a   1.000
_cell.length_b   1.000
_cell.length_c   1.000
_cell.angle_alpha   90.00
_cell.angle_beta   90.00
_cell.angle_gamma   90.00
#
_symmetry.space_group_name_H-M   'P 1'
#
loop_
_entity.id
_entity.type
_entity.pdbx_description
1 polymer ?
#
loop_
_entity_poly.entity_id
_entity_poly.type
_entity_poly.pdbx_seq_one_letter_code
_entity_poly.pdbx_strand_id
1 'polypeptide(L)'
;MDAWAMLLLYQVLKQFQNEFVSTLKSRAETGKMMQKYVVYGRRLPSEKFPEPEVFRMTIYALNEIVAKSRFWYHLKSLKKIKRTHGEILDCQHVEENGDFVKNFGVLLRYRSRVGQHNMYREVRETTSARAMDKVYSEMAGQCRARYHDIQIINVKEVADEDVRREKVAMFTQRGVRFPHPCPYVHVKRAARIARFQDRAPHIPQ
;
A
#
# COMPACT_ATOMS: atom_id res chain seq x y z
N MET A 1 -10.66 20.72 -45.52
CA MET A 1 -10.00 19.61 -44.81
C MET A 1 -10.53 18.32 -45.42
N ASP A 2 -9.66 17.50 -45.98
CA ASP A 2 -10.07 16.24 -46.61
C ASP A 2 -10.71 15.29 -45.61
N ALA A 3 -11.65 14.48 -46.08
CA ALA A 3 -12.35 13.47 -45.28
C ALA A 3 -11.37 12.53 -44.54
N TRP A 4 -10.21 12.26 -45.17
CA TRP A 4 -9.10 11.52 -44.58
C TRP A 4 -8.49 12.23 -43.37
N ALA A 5 -8.30 13.56 -43.41
CA ALA A 5 -7.77 14.32 -42.29
C ALA A 5 -8.74 14.37 -41.10
N MET A 6 -10.05 14.44 -41.36
CA MET A 6 -11.08 14.41 -40.32
C MET A 6 -11.20 13.03 -39.65
N LEU A 7 -11.07 11.95 -40.42
CA LEU A 7 -11.02 10.58 -39.89
C LEU A 7 -9.79 10.35 -39.01
N LEU A 8 -8.63 10.85 -39.46
CA LEU A 8 -7.36 10.73 -38.73
C LEU A 8 -7.40 11.53 -37.42
N LEU A 9 -7.93 12.76 -37.45
CA LEU A 9 -8.15 13.56 -36.23
C LEU A 9 -9.10 12.86 -35.25
N TYR A 10 -10.19 12.27 -35.74
CA TYR A 10 -11.12 11.52 -34.90
C TYR A 10 -10.47 10.29 -34.28
N GLN A 11 -9.67 9.54 -35.04
CA GLN A 11 -8.91 8.39 -34.52
C GLN A 11 -7.92 8.81 -33.43
N VAL A 12 -7.16 9.88 -33.64
CA VAL A 12 -6.21 10.41 -32.66
C VAL A 12 -6.92 10.88 -31.39
N LEU A 13 -8.02 11.62 -31.51
CA LEU A 13 -8.80 12.08 -30.36
C LEU A 13 -9.43 10.92 -29.58
N LYS A 14 -9.92 9.89 -30.29
CA LYS A 14 -10.50 8.69 -29.67
C LYS A 14 -9.43 7.84 -28.98
N GLN A 15 -8.24 7.74 -29.56
CA GLN A 15 -7.09 7.08 -28.93
C GLN A 15 -6.68 7.83 -27.66
N PHE A 16 -6.54 9.16 -27.72
CA PHE A 16 -6.22 9.98 -26.56
C PHE A 16 -7.27 9.88 -25.46
N GLN A 17 -8.56 9.91 -25.81
CA GLN A 17 -9.65 9.70 -24.85
C GLN A 17 -9.59 8.32 -24.20
N ASN A 18 -9.30 7.26 -24.96
CA ASN A 18 -9.19 5.91 -24.43
C ASN A 18 -8.00 5.76 -23.48
N GLU A 19 -6.83 6.31 -23.85
CA GLU A 19 -5.64 6.35 -23.00
C GLU A 19 -5.87 7.17 -21.73
N PHE A 20 -6.57 8.30 -21.84
CA PHE A 20 -6.92 9.12 -20.68
C PHE A 20 -7.90 8.40 -19.75
N VAL A 21 -8.94 7.77 -20.29
CA VAL A 21 -9.93 7.00 -19.51
C VAL A 21 -9.30 5.77 -18.87
N SER A 22 -8.40 5.06 -19.55
CA SER A 22 -7.68 3.93 -18.96
C SER A 22 -6.77 4.38 -17.81
N THR A 23 -6.08 5.51 -17.97
CA THR A 23 -5.24 6.13 -16.93
C THR A 23 -6.06 6.62 -15.73
N LEU A 24 -7.28 7.13 -15.96
CA LEU A 24 -8.18 7.51 -14.88
C LEU A 24 -8.75 6.29 -14.14
N LYS A 25 -9.10 5.22 -14.86
CA LYS A 25 -9.55 3.96 -14.26
C LYS A 25 -8.46 3.32 -13.42
N SER A 26 -7.23 3.24 -13.94
CA SER A 26 -6.09 2.73 -13.19
C SER A 26 -5.83 3.61 -11.95
N ARG A 27 -5.86 4.95 -12.06
CA ARG A 27 -5.76 5.84 -10.89
C ARG A 27 -6.87 5.63 -9.85
N ALA A 28 -8.11 5.41 -10.28
CA ALA A 28 -9.24 5.17 -9.38
C ALA A 28 -9.13 3.83 -8.64
N GLU A 29 -8.64 2.78 -9.31
CA GLU A 29 -8.39 1.47 -8.70
C GLU A 29 -7.17 1.51 -7.76
N THR A 30 -6.10 2.17 -8.20
CA THR A 30 -4.85 2.36 -7.44
C THR A 30 -5.05 3.19 -6.18
N GLY A 31 -5.93 4.21 -6.21
CA GLY A 31 -6.22 5.07 -5.04
C GLY A 31 -6.83 4.34 -3.84
N LYS A 32 -7.17 3.06 -3.99
CA LYS A 32 -7.73 2.20 -2.93
C LYS A 32 -6.70 1.32 -2.23
N MET A 33 -5.52 1.11 -2.82
CA MET A 33 -4.52 0.17 -2.30
C MET A 33 -3.23 0.89 -1.91
N MET A 34 -2.62 0.45 -0.82
CA MET A 34 -1.30 0.94 -0.42
C MET A 34 -0.26 0.56 -1.47
N GLN A 35 0.60 1.50 -1.84
CA GLN A 35 1.70 1.29 -2.79
C GLN A 35 3.04 1.62 -2.15
N LYS A 36 4.11 1.08 -2.73
CA LYS A 36 5.49 1.33 -2.32
C LYS A 36 6.12 2.38 -3.23
N TYR A 37 6.63 3.44 -2.63
CA TYR A 37 7.34 4.51 -3.32
C TYR A 37 8.77 4.62 -2.80
N VAL A 38 9.71 4.89 -3.70
CA VAL A 38 11.07 5.32 -3.34
C VAL A 38 11.20 6.77 -3.74
N VAL A 39 11.36 7.63 -2.73
CA VAL A 39 11.47 9.08 -2.93
C VAL A 39 12.90 9.50 -2.72
N TYR A 40 13.44 10.20 -3.71
CA TYR A 40 14.76 10.82 -3.69
C TYR A 40 14.60 12.32 -3.54
N GLY A 41 15.36 12.93 -2.64
CA GLY A 41 15.36 14.38 -2.49
C GLY A 41 16.62 14.89 -1.83
N ARG A 42 16.91 16.16 -2.05
CA ARG A 42 18.11 16.83 -1.55
C ARG A 42 17.78 18.23 -1.06
N ARG A 43 18.75 18.84 -0.39
CA ARG A 43 18.71 20.28 -0.12
C ARG A 43 18.95 21.05 -1.41
N LEU A 44 18.40 22.26 -1.53
CA LEU A 44 18.79 23.16 -2.62
C LEU A 44 20.28 23.51 -2.47
N PRO A 45 21.06 23.48 -3.56
CA PRO A 45 22.44 23.94 -3.56
C PRO A 45 22.54 25.38 -3.04
N SER A 46 23.52 25.65 -2.18
CA SER A 46 23.80 26.99 -1.67
C SER A 46 25.31 27.18 -1.50
N GLU A 47 25.78 28.41 -1.29
CA GLU A 47 27.21 28.69 -1.08
C GLU A 47 27.83 27.87 0.06
N LYS A 48 27.03 27.54 1.10
CA LYS A 48 27.45 26.71 2.22
C LYS A 48 27.50 25.22 1.88
N PHE A 49 26.68 24.78 0.93
CA PHE A 49 26.54 23.38 0.53
C PHE A 49 26.40 23.33 -1.00
N PRO A 50 27.50 23.47 -1.76
CA PRO A 50 27.45 23.49 -3.21
C PRO A 50 27.01 22.14 -3.78
N GLU A 51 27.43 21.04 -3.15
CA GLU A 51 27.04 19.67 -3.50
C GLU A 51 26.27 19.01 -2.34
N PRO A 52 24.94 19.18 -2.28
CA PRO A 52 24.15 18.64 -1.18
C PRO A 52 23.94 17.13 -1.28
N GLU A 53 23.97 16.44 -0.14
CA GLU A 53 23.67 15.00 -0.04
C GLU A 53 22.27 14.66 -0.54
N VAL A 54 22.16 13.52 -1.23
CA VAL A 54 20.88 12.97 -1.70
C VAL A 54 20.33 11.97 -0.69
N PHE A 55 19.10 12.21 -0.23
CA PHE A 55 18.39 11.32 0.66
C PHE A 55 17.43 10.42 -0.11
N ARG A 56 17.45 9.12 0.22
CA ARG A 56 16.52 8.12 -0.29
C ARG A 56 15.64 7.60 0.85
N MET A 57 14.33 7.58 0.66
CA MET A 57 13.41 6.95 1.60
C MET A 57 12.42 6.05 0.88
N THR A 58 12.18 4.87 1.44
CA THR A 58 11.07 4.01 1.04
C THR A 58 9.84 4.40 1.85
N ILE A 59 8.75 4.74 1.17
CA ILE A 59 7.51 5.25 1.76
C ILE A 59 6.35 4.44 1.22
N TYR A 60 5.45 4.04 2.12
CA TYR A 60 4.20 3.39 1.75
C TYR A 60 3.08 4.44 1.78
N ALA A 61 2.41 4.62 0.65
CA ALA A 61 1.34 5.60 0.50
C ALA A 61 0.33 5.16 -0.56
N LEU A 62 -0.89 5.72 -0.52
CA LEU A 62 -1.94 5.47 -1.51
C LEU A 62 -1.62 6.08 -2.89
N ASN A 63 -0.80 7.13 -2.89
CA ASN A 63 -0.50 7.94 -4.07
C ASN A 63 0.79 8.73 -3.89
N GLU A 64 1.38 9.12 -5.01
CA GLU A 64 2.65 9.85 -5.09
C GLU A 64 2.66 11.15 -4.27
N ILE A 65 1.54 11.89 -4.28
CA ILE A 65 1.41 13.17 -3.55
C ILE A 65 1.57 12.95 -2.04
N VAL A 66 0.93 11.90 -1.51
CA VAL A 66 1.05 11.55 -0.09
C VAL A 66 2.45 11.04 0.22
N ALA A 67 3.08 10.29 -0.69
CA ALA A 67 4.48 9.86 -0.54
C ALA A 67 5.43 11.06 -0.41
N LYS A 68 5.33 12.05 -1.32
CA LYS A 68 6.10 13.31 -1.27
C LYS A 68 5.86 14.09 0.03
N SER A 69 4.62 14.16 0.50
CA SER A 69 4.28 14.82 1.77
C SER A 69 4.92 14.12 2.97
N ARG A 70 4.86 12.78 3.02
CA ARG A 70 5.50 11.98 4.07
C ARG A 70 7.01 12.10 4.05
N PHE A 71 7.63 12.15 2.88
CA PHE A 71 9.06 12.37 2.74
C PHE A 71 9.51 13.65 3.45
N TRP A 72 8.83 14.77 3.18
CA TRP A 72 9.12 16.04 3.84
C TRP A 72 8.86 16.01 5.35
N TYR A 73 7.82 15.31 5.80
CA TYR A 73 7.55 15.12 7.23
C TYR A 73 8.74 14.45 7.94
N HIS A 74 9.28 13.37 7.37
CA HIS A 74 10.42 12.67 7.93
C HIS A 74 11.71 13.46 7.84
N LEU A 75 12.03 14.07 6.70
CA LEU A 75 13.24 14.90 6.56
C LEU A 75 13.25 16.11 7.49
N LYS A 76 12.09 16.73 7.74
CA LYS A 76 11.97 17.82 8.71
C LYS A 76 12.34 17.34 10.12
N SER A 77 11.94 16.13 10.49
CA SER A 77 12.25 15.58 11.81
C SER A 77 13.73 15.19 11.93
N LEU A 78 14.23 14.43 10.95
CA LEU A 78 15.55 13.77 10.96
C LEU A 78 16.71 14.74 10.63
N LYS A 79 16.58 15.55 9.58
CA LYS A 79 17.66 16.41 9.05
C LYS A 79 17.34 17.91 9.12
N LYS A 80 16.19 18.28 9.68
CA LYS A 80 15.71 19.68 9.80
C LYS A 80 15.57 20.41 8.46
N ILE A 81 15.39 19.69 7.36
CA ILE A 81 15.18 20.26 6.03
C ILE A 81 13.69 20.50 5.81
N LYS A 82 13.33 21.71 5.35
CA LYS A 82 11.95 22.07 4.98
C LYS A 82 11.77 21.95 3.47
N ARG A 83 10.54 21.71 3.01
CA ARG A 83 10.17 21.70 1.59
C ARG A 83 10.61 22.95 0.82
N THR A 84 10.65 24.12 1.47
CA THR A 84 11.07 25.38 0.82
C THR A 84 12.57 25.44 0.53
N HIS A 85 13.39 24.66 1.24
CA HIS A 85 14.86 24.68 1.13
C HIS A 85 15.40 23.40 0.50
N GLY A 86 14.53 22.58 -0.09
CA GLY A 86 14.91 21.31 -0.69
C GLY A 86 14.03 21.01 -1.88
N GLU A 87 14.49 20.06 -2.69
CA GLU A 87 13.78 19.60 -3.88
C GLU A 87 13.68 18.07 -3.85
N ILE A 88 12.60 17.56 -4.45
CA ILE A 88 12.45 16.13 -4.72
C ILE A 88 13.01 15.90 -6.10
N LEU A 89 14.02 15.04 -6.20
CA LEU A 89 14.64 14.68 -7.47
C LEU A 89 13.74 13.72 -8.24
N ASP A 90 13.25 12.69 -7.57
CA ASP A 90 12.44 11.66 -8.19
C ASP A 90 11.54 10.96 -7.15
N CYS A 91 10.40 10.45 -7.62
CA CYS A 91 9.44 9.70 -6.83
C CYS A 91 8.99 8.48 -7.62
N GLN A 92 9.70 7.37 -7.42
CA GLN A 92 9.49 6.14 -8.18
C GLN A 92 8.45 5.27 -7.50
N HIS A 93 7.47 4.78 -8.26
CA HIS A 93 6.63 3.68 -7.85
C HIS A 93 7.40 2.37 -8.02
N VAL A 94 7.51 1.58 -6.95
CA VAL A 94 8.23 0.31 -6.96
C VAL A 94 7.21 -0.81 -6.84
N GLU A 95 7.07 -1.56 -7.93
CA GLU A 95 6.27 -2.79 -7.96
C GLU A 95 7.10 -3.97 -7.49
N GLU A 96 6.48 -4.85 -6.71
CA GLU A 96 7.09 -6.08 -6.21
C GLU A 96 6.37 -7.27 -6.79
N ASN A 97 7.12 -8.31 -7.13
CA ASN A 97 6.54 -9.55 -7.61
C ASN A 97 5.69 -10.19 -6.52
N GLY A 98 4.41 -10.43 -6.82
CA GLY A 98 3.41 -10.93 -5.89
C GLY A 98 3.10 -12.42 -6.02
N ASP A 99 3.95 -13.17 -6.72
CA ASP A 99 3.68 -14.57 -7.08
C ASP A 99 3.72 -15.51 -5.87
N PHE A 100 4.61 -15.24 -4.92
CA PHE A 100 4.83 -16.06 -3.73
C PHE A 100 4.46 -15.31 -2.46
N VAL A 101 3.92 -16.04 -1.49
CA VAL A 101 3.60 -15.51 -0.16
C VAL A 101 4.87 -15.44 0.67
N LYS A 102 5.07 -14.31 1.36
CA LYS A 102 6.25 -14.04 2.19
C LYS A 102 5.82 -13.59 3.59
N ASN A 103 6.74 -13.68 4.55
CA ASN A 103 6.54 -13.08 5.86
C ASN A 103 7.28 -11.74 5.92
N PHE A 104 6.64 -10.71 6.46
CA PHE A 104 7.20 -9.39 6.64
C PHE A 104 7.23 -9.01 8.12
N GLY A 105 8.42 -8.64 8.60
CA GLY A 105 8.63 -8.01 9.89
C GLY A 105 8.57 -6.49 9.76
N VAL A 106 7.67 -5.87 10.52
CA VAL A 106 7.42 -4.43 10.52
C VAL A 106 7.77 -3.86 11.89
N LEU A 107 8.80 -3.01 11.92
CA LEU A 107 9.11 -2.16 13.06
C LEU A 107 8.41 -0.83 12.85
N LEU A 108 7.51 -0.50 13.77
CA LEU A 108 6.73 0.73 13.72
C LEU A 108 6.76 1.46 15.05
N ARG A 109 6.62 2.77 14.98
CA ARG A 109 6.30 3.64 16.12
C ARG A 109 4.92 4.20 15.89
N TYR A 110 4.11 4.25 16.93
CA TYR A 110 2.80 4.89 16.85
C TYR A 110 2.54 5.77 18.05
N ARG A 111 1.74 6.81 17.82
CA ARG A 111 1.23 7.68 18.86
C ARG A 111 -0.07 7.12 19.43
N SER A 112 -0.07 6.84 20.74
CA SER A 112 -1.28 6.60 21.52
C SER A 112 -1.81 7.92 22.09
N ARG A 113 -2.91 7.86 22.85
CA ARG A 113 -3.43 9.04 23.58
C ARG A 113 -2.49 9.49 24.71
N VAL A 114 -1.68 8.57 25.23
CA VAL A 114 -0.81 8.81 26.39
C VAL A 114 0.62 9.15 25.95
N GLY A 115 1.12 8.53 24.89
CA GLY A 115 2.52 8.72 24.49
C GLY A 115 2.89 8.03 23.18
N GLN A 116 4.19 7.89 22.95
CA GLN A 116 4.76 7.25 21.77
C GLN A 116 5.23 5.84 22.13
N HIS A 117 4.84 4.85 21.35
CA HIS A 117 5.23 3.46 21.60
C HIS A 117 5.86 2.84 20.36
N ASN A 118 6.96 2.11 20.56
CA ASN A 118 7.57 1.29 19.53
C ASN A 118 6.92 -0.10 19.57
N MET A 119 6.68 -0.68 18.40
CA MET A 119 6.04 -1.97 18.24
C MET A 119 6.71 -2.74 17.10
N TYR A 120 6.77 -4.05 17.27
CA TYR A 120 7.15 -4.99 16.23
C TYR A 120 5.96 -5.90 15.90
N ARG A 121 5.57 -5.93 14.62
CA ARG A 121 4.51 -6.80 14.08
C ARG A 121 5.04 -7.63 12.94
N GLU A 122 4.45 -8.80 12.75
CA GLU A 122 4.74 -9.68 11.63
C GLU A 122 3.45 -9.95 10.87
N VAL A 123 3.55 -9.91 9.54
CA VAL A 123 2.40 -10.10 8.65
C VAL A 123 2.82 -10.99 7.50
N ARG A 124 1.93 -11.92 7.12
CA ARG A 124 2.08 -12.77 5.93
C ARG A 124 1.23 -12.24 4.80
N GLU A 125 1.86 -11.87 3.69
CA GLU A 125 1.25 -11.32 2.46
C GLU A 125 2.18 -11.58 1.24
N THR A 126 1.71 -11.28 0.03
CA THR A 126 2.52 -11.45 -1.20
C THR A 126 3.49 -10.31 -1.45
N THR A 127 3.11 -9.07 -1.13
CA THR A 127 3.95 -7.87 -1.31
C THR A 127 4.03 -7.05 -0.04
N SER A 128 5.11 -6.27 0.11
CA SER A 128 5.31 -5.39 1.28
C SER A 128 4.25 -4.29 1.37
N ALA A 129 3.76 -3.82 0.22
CA ALA A 129 2.71 -2.80 0.16
C ALA A 129 1.38 -3.34 0.73
N ARG A 130 1.00 -4.58 0.39
CA ARG A 130 -0.17 -5.26 0.97
C ARG A 130 0.03 -5.59 2.44
N ALA A 131 1.23 -6.02 2.83
CA ALA A 131 1.58 -6.22 4.23
C ALA A 131 1.36 -4.94 5.04
N MET A 132 1.74 -3.78 4.48
CA MET A 132 1.52 -2.49 5.12
C MET A 132 0.06 -2.11 5.25
N ASP A 133 -0.75 -2.33 4.21
CA ASP A 133 -2.20 -2.06 4.28
C ASP A 133 -2.88 -2.85 5.42
N LYS A 134 -2.47 -4.11 5.57
CA LYS A 134 -2.91 -4.98 6.67
C LYS A 134 -2.44 -4.49 8.04
N VAL A 135 -1.19 -4.05 8.18
CA VAL A 135 -0.69 -3.43 9.41
C VAL A 135 -1.48 -2.17 9.76
N TYR A 136 -1.76 -1.29 8.78
CA TYR A 136 -2.54 -0.08 9.00
C TYR A 136 -3.96 -0.40 9.48
N SER A 137 -4.60 -1.38 8.85
CA SER A 137 -5.95 -1.85 9.23
C SER A 137 -5.96 -2.48 10.64
N GLU A 138 -4.98 -3.31 10.97
CA GLU A 138 -4.87 -3.92 12.29
C GLU A 138 -4.60 -2.88 13.39
N MET A 139 -3.74 -1.89 13.12
CA MET A 139 -3.46 -0.78 14.03
C MET A 139 -4.69 0.13 14.23
N ALA A 140 -5.50 0.33 13.19
CA ALA A 140 -6.76 1.06 13.32
C ALA A 140 -7.78 0.30 14.18
N GLY A 141 -7.87 -1.03 14.03
CA GLY A 141 -8.80 -1.86 14.81
C GLY A 141 -8.37 -2.06 16.27
N GLN A 142 -7.14 -2.51 16.49
CA GLN A 142 -6.65 -2.87 17.82
C GLN A 142 -6.19 -1.67 18.65
N CYS A 143 -5.46 -0.75 18.02
CA CYS A 143 -4.82 0.38 18.73
C CYS A 143 -5.55 1.71 18.50
N ARG A 144 -6.59 1.75 17.65
CA ARG A 144 -7.30 2.98 17.23
C ARG A 144 -6.34 4.05 16.68
N ALA A 145 -5.22 3.62 16.12
CA ALA A 145 -4.21 4.51 15.57
C ALA A 145 -4.65 4.99 14.18
N ARG A 146 -4.50 6.28 13.91
CA ARG A 146 -4.80 6.86 12.60
C ARG A 146 -3.56 6.77 11.71
N TYR A 147 -3.77 6.92 10.40
CA TYR A 147 -2.68 6.89 9.42
C TYR A 147 -1.51 7.84 9.80
N HIS A 148 -1.81 9.09 10.18
CA HIS A 148 -0.79 10.08 10.53
C HIS A 148 -0.04 9.79 11.84
N ASP A 149 -0.62 8.98 12.72
CA ASP A 149 -0.03 8.62 14.03
C ASP A 149 1.01 7.51 13.93
N ILE A 150 1.02 6.77 12.82
CA ILE A 150 1.89 5.62 12.61
C ILE A 150 3.11 6.07 11.78
N GLN A 151 4.28 5.71 12.27
CA GLN A 151 5.58 5.90 11.63
C GLN A 151 6.22 4.54 11.44
N ILE A 152 6.47 4.15 10.20
CA ILE A 152 7.17 2.91 9.88
C ILE A 152 8.67 3.20 9.98
N ILE A 153 9.37 2.38 10.75
CA ILE A 153 10.83 2.47 10.91
C ILE A 153 11.50 1.54 9.92
N ASN A 154 11.05 0.29 9.85
CA ASN A 154 11.66 -0.72 8.99
C ASN A 154 10.66 -1.78 8.56
N VAL A 155 10.90 -2.32 7.36
CA VAL A 155 10.15 -3.41 6.76
C VAL A 155 11.17 -4.36 6.18
N LYS A 156 11.12 -5.62 6.62
CA LYS A 156 12.02 -6.66 6.12
C LYS A 156 11.24 -7.92 5.85
N GLU A 157 11.64 -8.63 4.81
CA GLU A 157 11.25 -10.03 4.63
C GLU A 157 11.92 -10.86 5.73
N VAL A 158 11.16 -11.78 6.32
CA VAL A 158 11.59 -12.63 7.44
C VAL A 158 11.49 -14.09 6.99
N ALA A 159 12.55 -14.87 7.18
CA ALA A 159 12.55 -16.29 6.88
C ALA A 159 11.56 -17.04 7.80
N ASP A 160 11.04 -18.19 7.36
CA ASP A 160 10.06 -18.97 8.13
C ASP A 160 10.60 -19.40 9.52
N GLU A 161 11.91 -19.59 9.64
CA GLU A 161 12.61 -19.95 10.89
C GLU A 161 12.70 -18.80 11.90
N ASP A 162 12.75 -17.56 11.40
CA ASP A 162 12.92 -16.35 12.21
C ASP A 162 11.60 -15.72 12.65
N VAL A 163 10.46 -16.29 12.26
CA VAL A 163 9.12 -15.81 12.64
C VAL A 163 8.91 -15.97 14.13
N ARG A 164 8.62 -14.86 14.82
CA ARG A 164 8.45 -14.86 16.29
C ARG A 164 6.99 -14.83 16.72
N ARG A 165 6.07 -14.38 15.86
CA ARG A 165 4.65 -14.24 16.20
C ARG A 165 3.90 -15.52 15.86
N GLU A 166 3.27 -16.11 16.88
CA GLU A 166 2.47 -17.34 16.77
C GLU A 166 1.42 -17.29 15.65
N LYS A 167 0.74 -16.15 15.50
CA LYS A 167 -0.25 -15.91 14.43
C LYS A 167 0.31 -16.11 13.02
N VAL A 168 1.59 -15.85 12.80
CA VAL A 168 2.24 -16.07 11.50
C VAL A 168 2.90 -17.45 11.47
N ALA A 169 3.48 -17.88 12.59
CA ALA A 169 4.15 -19.17 12.73
C ALA A 169 3.22 -20.37 12.46
N MET A 170 1.91 -20.27 12.77
CA MET A 170 0.96 -21.36 12.46
C MET A 170 0.83 -21.66 10.96
N PHE A 171 1.22 -20.74 10.09
CA PHE A 171 1.12 -20.90 8.63
C PHE A 171 2.42 -21.35 7.95
N THR A 172 3.53 -21.47 8.69
CA THR A 172 4.83 -21.87 8.10
C THR A 172 4.96 -23.40 7.97
N GLN A 173 4.19 -24.16 8.75
CA GLN A 173 4.20 -25.61 8.69
C GLN A 173 3.72 -26.13 7.32
N ARG A 174 4.33 -27.21 6.83
CA ARG A 174 3.92 -27.85 5.57
C ARG A 174 2.71 -28.73 5.79
N GLY A 175 1.76 -28.69 4.86
CA GLY A 175 0.56 -29.55 4.90
C GLY A 175 -0.52 -29.08 5.87
N VAL A 176 -0.48 -27.83 6.33
CA VAL A 176 -1.53 -27.25 7.17
C VAL A 176 -2.86 -27.25 6.41
N ARG A 177 -3.89 -27.79 7.04
CA ARG A 177 -5.26 -27.82 6.53
C ARG A 177 -6.17 -27.15 7.53
N PHE A 178 -7.03 -26.27 7.03
CA PHE A 178 -8.05 -25.61 7.84
C PHE A 178 -9.41 -26.15 7.40
N PRO A 179 -10.08 -27.00 8.21
CA PRO A 179 -11.45 -27.37 7.92
C PRO A 179 -12.30 -26.10 7.99
N HIS A 180 -13.23 -25.92 7.06
CA HIS A 180 -14.09 -24.76 7.08
C HIS A 180 -15.21 -24.99 8.10
N PRO A 181 -15.24 -24.26 9.24
CA PRO A 181 -16.10 -24.63 10.36
C PRO A 181 -17.58 -24.30 10.11
N CYS A 182 -17.87 -23.37 9.22
CA CYS A 182 -19.22 -22.92 8.90
C CYS A 182 -19.33 -22.56 7.40
N PRO A 183 -19.48 -23.56 6.53
CA PRO A 183 -19.73 -23.34 5.11
C PRO A 183 -21.01 -22.53 4.94
N TYR A 184 -20.88 -21.37 4.29
CA TYR A 184 -22.02 -20.54 3.96
C TYR A 184 -22.12 -20.42 2.45
N VAL A 185 -23.36 -20.46 1.95
CA VAL A 185 -23.62 -20.34 0.52
C VAL A 185 -23.67 -18.86 0.15
N HIS A 186 -22.70 -18.41 -0.65
CA HIS A 186 -22.74 -17.08 -1.26
C HIS A 186 -23.90 -17.00 -2.27
N VAL A 187 -25.04 -16.44 -1.88
CA VAL A 187 -26.12 -16.11 -2.81
C VAL A 187 -25.70 -14.93 -3.70
N LYS A 188 -25.61 -15.15 -5.02
CA LYS A 188 -25.41 -14.07 -6.00
C LYS A 188 -26.52 -13.04 -5.80
N ARG A 189 -26.15 -11.75 -5.78
CA ARG A 189 -27.00 -10.61 -5.34
C ARG A 189 -28.40 -10.53 -5.98
N ALA A 190 -28.61 -11.12 -7.17
CA ALA A 190 -29.92 -11.26 -7.82
C ALA A 190 -30.92 -12.13 -7.01
N ALA A 191 -30.44 -13.05 -6.19
CA ALA A 191 -31.26 -13.90 -5.33
C ALA A 191 -31.85 -13.17 -4.10
N ARG A 192 -31.47 -11.91 -3.82
CA ARG A 192 -32.15 -11.09 -2.79
C ARG A 192 -33.60 -10.75 -3.13
N ILE A 193 -34.02 -10.95 -4.38
CA ILE A 193 -35.41 -10.80 -4.79
C ILE A 193 -36.27 -11.92 -4.19
N ALA A 194 -35.71 -13.12 -4.03
CA ALA A 194 -36.38 -14.26 -3.40
C ALA A 194 -36.14 -14.23 -1.88
N ARG A 195 -37.02 -13.54 -1.14
CA ARG A 195 -37.04 -13.57 0.34
C ARG A 195 -37.35 -14.97 0.90
N PHE A 196 -38.03 -15.79 0.11
CA PHE A 196 -38.42 -17.15 0.46
C PHE A 196 -37.82 -18.14 -0.55
N GLN A 197 -37.44 -19.30 -0.05
CA GLN A 197 -36.98 -20.43 -0.85
C GLN A 197 -37.69 -21.69 -0.33
N ASP A 198 -38.04 -22.59 -1.24
CA ASP A 198 -38.77 -23.82 -0.92
C ASP A 198 -37.93 -24.80 -0.09
N ARG A 199 -36.59 -24.76 -0.23
CA ARG A 199 -35.66 -25.65 0.48
C ARG A 199 -34.60 -24.85 1.20
N ALA A 200 -34.19 -25.35 2.37
CA ALA A 200 -33.03 -24.82 3.07
C ALA A 200 -31.77 -24.98 2.20
N PRO A 201 -30.84 -24.00 2.22
CA PRO A 201 -29.61 -24.09 1.44
C PRO A 201 -28.77 -25.27 1.93
N HIS A 202 -28.28 -26.08 0.99
CA HIS A 202 -27.35 -27.16 1.32
C HIS A 202 -25.97 -26.58 1.68
N ILE A 203 -25.55 -26.84 2.91
CA ILE A 203 -24.24 -26.45 3.45
C ILE A 203 -23.31 -27.66 3.27
N PRO A 204 -22.33 -27.62 2.34
CA PRO A 204 -21.41 -28.74 2.14
C PRO A 204 -20.58 -28.96 3.40
N GLN A 205 -20.65 -30.15 3.99
CA GLN A 205 -19.86 -30.54 5.17
C GLN A 205 -18.38 -30.72 4.83
#